data_AF-A4XHW8-F1
#
_entry.id   AF-A4XHW8-F1
#
_cell.length_a   1.000
_cell.length_b   1.000
_cell.length_c   1.000
_cell.angle_alpha   90.00
_cell.angle_beta   90.00
_cell.angle_gamma   90.00
#
_symmetry.space_group_name_H-M   'P 1'
#
loop_
_entity.id
_entity.type
_entity.pdbx_description
1 polymer ?
#
loop_
_entity_poly.entity_id
_entity_poly.type
_entity_poly.pdbx_seq_one_letter_code
_entity_poly.pdbx_strand_id
1 'polypeptide(L)'
;MQSVRKIFVIKIAVIILLFLLLVGCSVFKRDKSTESSFNQNTTQVVYKTEYDESLLKNNIPEQKIEKFIEVNKKKIEKSSDSKIIRIEYPYIVKHTFSQIVVEKVNNTIENFVKRELDEIEKDKSFTILGISYDYHFLKSKNIFSVIFFIDGGGTGGYYESKTFNFDLDNGKLIPREDIIDNNTLRKIRNYITFLSATCSDIELRTPKYRESLSQATENTDIQIDDKILLRDEGIETYFSSFDIDPNGKNYATFFMSFSELNKERIERIVINSSDKLEKLLNVRLKDIRANFGLCDRTYEWEGGIFYDVGALAWTFNADEGNYKDSDDKIPNALVAGRGANLFGIEIMETTPDQAYKILKNGKYKEIKEVSRGPSPESEEVISCDLKNGITIYFEVGREQSNLSQPKVVDAIIKWSDQRN
;
A
#
# COMPACT_ATOMS: atom_id res chain seq x y z
N MET A 1 29.44 40.35 43.35
CA MET A 1 30.00 38.99 43.10
C MET A 1 28.99 37.96 42.58
N GLN A 2 27.67 38.07 42.83
CA GLN A 2 26.69 37.09 42.31
C GLN A 2 26.31 37.27 40.83
N SER A 3 26.38 38.47 40.25
CA SER A 3 26.06 38.71 38.83
C SER A 3 27.14 38.19 37.87
N VAL A 4 28.41 38.27 38.27
CA VAL A 4 29.55 37.75 37.49
C VAL A 4 29.50 36.21 37.39
N ARG A 5 29.08 35.53 38.47
CA ARG A 5 28.89 34.06 38.46
C ARG A 5 27.74 33.62 37.53
N LYS A 6 26.63 34.37 37.45
CA LYS A 6 25.51 34.05 36.55
C LYS A 6 25.89 34.20 35.06
N ILE A 7 26.63 35.25 34.71
CA ILE A 7 27.10 35.47 33.33
C ILE A 7 28.13 34.40 32.92
N PHE A 8 28.97 33.95 33.85
CA PHE A 8 29.95 32.90 33.59
C PHE A 8 29.30 31.52 33.35
N VAL A 9 28.26 31.17 34.12
CA VAL A 9 27.50 29.92 33.93
C VAL A 9 26.72 29.91 32.62
N ILE A 10 26.12 31.04 32.22
CA ILE A 10 25.42 31.15 30.93
C ILE A 10 26.40 31.02 29.75
N LYS A 11 27.58 31.63 29.84
CA LYS A 11 28.61 31.51 28.80
C LYS A 11 29.14 30.08 28.67
N ILE A 12 29.33 29.37 29.77
CA ILE A 12 29.75 27.95 29.76
C ILE A 12 28.63 27.08 29.14
N ALA A 13 27.37 27.31 29.49
CA ALA A 13 26.25 26.56 28.94
C ALA A 13 26.10 26.75 27.41
N VAL A 14 26.29 27.97 26.91
CA VAL A 14 26.27 28.26 25.47
C VAL A 14 27.45 27.60 24.74
N ILE A 15 28.64 27.58 25.34
CA ILE A 15 29.81 26.91 24.77
C ILE A 15 29.62 25.39 24.72
N ILE A 16 29.02 24.77 25.74
CA ILE A 16 28.71 23.33 25.76
C ILE A 16 27.64 22.99 24.70
N LEU A 17 26.62 23.84 24.54
CA LEU A 17 25.59 23.66 23.50
C LEU A 17 26.19 23.77 22.08
N LEU A 18 27.12 24.70 21.87
CA LEU A 18 27.89 24.85 20.62
C LEU A 18 28.83 23.66 20.36
N PHE A 19 29.46 23.10 21.39
CA PHE A 19 30.28 21.89 21.26
C PHE A 19 29.44 20.64 20.94
N LEU A 20 28.26 20.50 21.52
CA LEU A 20 27.33 19.40 21.20
C LEU A 20 26.79 19.48 19.76
N LEU A 21 26.55 20.70 19.25
CA LEU A 21 26.18 20.91 17.85
C LEU A 21 27.34 20.62 16.86
N LEU A 22 28.60 20.81 17.27
CA LEU A 22 29.77 20.52 16.43
C LEU A 22 30.16 19.03 16.43
N VAL A 23 29.95 18.31 17.53
CA VAL A 23 30.18 16.85 17.59
C VAL A 23 29.04 16.08 16.90
N GLY A 24 27.81 16.61 16.92
CA GLY A 24 26.67 16.05 16.18
C GLY A 24 26.78 16.11 14.64
N CYS A 25 27.70 16.91 14.09
CA CYS A 25 27.92 17.05 12.64
C CYS A 25 29.16 16.32 12.11
N SER A 26 29.92 15.61 12.96
CA SER A 26 31.18 14.93 12.56
C SER A 26 31.14 13.40 12.56
N VAL A 27 30.00 12.78 12.88
CA VAL A 27 29.79 11.31 12.75
C VAL A 27 29.23 10.91 11.37
N PHE A 28 28.88 11.87 10.50
CA PHE A 28 28.50 11.62 9.11
C PHE A 28 29.38 12.40 8.12
N LYS A 29 30.69 12.14 8.15
CA LYS A 29 31.52 12.36 6.95
C LYS A 29 31.42 11.11 6.07
N ARG A 30 30.60 11.19 5.01
CA ARG A 30 30.75 10.30 3.85
C ARG A 30 32.08 10.64 3.19
N ASP A 31 33.00 9.68 3.17
CA ASP A 31 34.17 9.75 2.33
C ASP A 31 33.74 9.83 0.85
N LYS A 32 34.16 10.91 0.19
CA LYS A 32 34.19 11.01 -1.26
C LYS A 32 35.38 10.19 -1.76
N SER A 33 35.19 8.91 -2.03
CA SER A 33 35.93 8.16 -3.07
C SER A 33 35.62 6.66 -2.98
N THR A 34 34.51 6.26 -3.59
CA THR A 34 34.41 4.96 -4.26
C THR A 34 33.21 5.03 -5.20
N GLU A 35 33.49 5.38 -6.45
CA GLU A 35 32.63 4.99 -7.57
C GLU A 35 32.64 3.46 -7.61
N SER A 36 31.60 2.85 -7.07
CA SER A 36 31.20 1.49 -7.44
C SER A 36 29.68 1.49 -7.50
N SER A 37 29.16 1.54 -8.73
CA SER A 37 27.81 1.12 -9.14
C SER A 37 26.75 1.13 -8.02
N PHE A 38 25.94 2.20 -8.00
CA PHE A 38 24.62 2.14 -7.36
C PHE A 38 23.82 1.04 -8.05
N ASN A 39 23.88 -0.17 -7.51
CA ASN A 39 22.90 -1.20 -7.80
C ASN A 39 21.55 -0.64 -7.39
N GLN A 40 20.61 -0.68 -8.33
CA GLN A 40 19.19 -0.53 -8.09
C GLN A 40 18.82 -1.46 -6.92
N ASN A 41 18.53 -0.89 -5.75
CA ASN A 41 17.92 -1.65 -4.67
C ASN A 41 16.52 -2.01 -5.18
N THR A 42 16.40 -3.23 -5.67
CA THR A 42 15.14 -3.89 -6.02
C THR A 42 14.17 -3.70 -4.88
N THR A 43 13.05 -3.04 -5.17
CA THR A 43 11.92 -2.86 -4.24
C THR A 43 11.21 -4.19 -4.14
N GLN A 44 11.83 -5.09 -3.39
CA GLN A 44 11.40 -6.46 -3.30
C GLN A 44 10.99 -6.64 -1.84
N VAL A 45 9.74 -7.06 -1.63
CA VAL A 45 9.22 -7.72 -0.43
C VAL A 45 10.13 -8.92 -0.18
N VAL A 46 11.24 -8.60 0.45
CA VAL A 46 12.31 -9.50 0.84
C VAL A 46 12.17 -9.57 2.33
N TYR A 47 11.61 -10.68 2.80
CA TYR A 47 11.94 -11.16 4.12
C TYR A 47 13.46 -11.13 4.24
N LYS A 48 13.99 -10.23 5.06
CA LYS A 48 15.39 -10.31 5.49
C LYS A 48 15.49 -11.51 6.41
N THR A 49 15.78 -12.67 5.84
CA THR A 49 16.41 -13.72 6.64
C THR A 49 17.79 -13.19 6.98
N GLU A 50 18.03 -12.88 8.24
CA GLU A 50 19.41 -12.82 8.75
C GLU A 50 19.96 -14.24 8.64
N TYR A 51 20.50 -14.56 7.47
CA TYR A 51 21.18 -15.81 7.23
C TYR A 51 22.59 -15.65 7.79
N ASP A 52 22.82 -16.18 9.00
CA ASP A 52 24.17 -16.32 9.53
C ASP A 52 24.85 -17.48 8.79
N GLU A 53 25.59 -17.15 7.72
CA GLU A 53 26.35 -18.10 6.89
C GLU A 53 27.40 -18.89 7.68
N SER A 54 27.65 -18.55 8.95
CA SER A 54 28.63 -19.25 9.78
C SER A 54 28.21 -20.66 10.24
N LEU A 55 26.96 -21.08 10.01
CA LEU A 55 26.45 -22.41 10.43
C LEU A 55 26.48 -23.50 9.34
N LEU A 56 26.84 -23.19 8.09
CA LEU A 56 26.91 -24.17 7.00
C LEU A 56 28.35 -24.65 6.75
N LYS A 57 28.88 -25.42 7.71
CA LYS A 57 29.89 -26.45 7.40
C LYS A 57 29.50 -27.74 8.08
N ASN A 58 28.60 -28.48 7.44
CA ASN A 58 28.59 -29.94 7.36
C ASN A 58 27.55 -30.36 6.29
N ASN A 59 28.04 -30.71 5.10
CA ASN A 59 27.21 -31.26 4.03
C ASN A 59 26.76 -32.68 4.40
N ILE A 60 25.56 -32.80 4.91
CA ILE A 60 24.75 -34.02 4.86
C ILE A 60 23.60 -33.71 3.89
N PRO A 61 23.24 -34.60 2.95
CA PRO A 61 22.09 -34.36 2.08
C PRO A 61 20.84 -34.28 2.95
N GLU A 62 20.25 -33.09 3.10
CA GLU A 62 18.96 -32.95 3.78
C GLU A 62 17.92 -33.74 2.98
N GLN A 63 17.46 -34.87 3.53
CA GLN A 63 16.13 -35.36 3.22
C GLN A 63 15.18 -34.20 3.46
N LYS A 64 14.52 -33.69 2.41
CA LYS A 64 13.43 -32.74 2.54
C LYS A 64 12.30 -33.43 3.31
N ILE A 65 12.34 -33.36 4.63
CA ILE A 65 11.21 -33.72 5.49
C ILE A 65 10.09 -32.74 5.12
N GLU A 66 8.96 -33.28 4.70
CA GLU A 66 7.79 -32.48 4.40
C GLU A 66 7.29 -31.80 5.68
N LYS A 67 7.47 -30.48 5.77
CA LYS A 67 7.05 -29.72 6.95
C LYS A 67 5.52 -29.66 7.05
N PHE A 68 4.97 -29.96 8.23
CA PHE A 68 3.53 -29.89 8.49
C PHE A 68 3.23 -29.40 9.92
N ILE A 69 2.01 -28.88 10.10
CA ILE A 69 1.39 -28.65 11.41
C ILE A 69 -0.03 -29.21 11.42
N GLU A 70 -0.49 -29.65 12.59
CA GLU A 70 -1.87 -29.98 12.90
C GLU A 70 -2.31 -29.07 14.05
N VAL A 71 -3.39 -28.33 13.84
CA VAL A 71 -3.89 -27.34 14.80
C VAL A 71 -5.23 -27.83 15.35
N ASN A 72 -5.32 -27.98 16.67
CA ASN A 72 -6.58 -28.19 17.34
C ASN A 72 -7.14 -26.87 17.85
N LYS A 73 -8.47 -26.81 17.94
CA LYS A 73 -9.16 -25.72 18.61
C LYS A 73 -9.16 -25.94 20.12
N LYS A 74 -8.70 -24.95 20.87
CA LYS A 74 -8.99 -24.83 22.31
C LYS A 74 -10.18 -23.90 22.52
N LYS A 75 -10.95 -24.19 23.57
CA LYS A 75 -12.19 -23.47 23.90
C LYS A 75 -12.22 -23.11 25.37
N ILE A 76 -12.64 -21.88 25.68
CA ILE A 76 -12.99 -21.44 27.02
C ILE A 76 -14.44 -20.97 26.96
N GLU A 77 -15.31 -21.59 27.75
CA GLU A 77 -16.70 -21.14 27.93
C GLU A 77 -16.95 -20.86 29.40
N LYS A 78 -17.40 -19.65 29.69
CA LYS A 78 -17.89 -19.25 31.02
C LYS A 78 -19.26 -18.61 30.84
N SER A 79 -20.21 -19.01 31.67
CA SER A 79 -21.55 -18.42 31.69
C SER A 79 -21.91 -18.06 33.13
N SER A 80 -22.41 -16.85 33.33
CA SER A 80 -23.09 -16.39 34.53
C SER A 80 -24.44 -15.77 34.15
N ASP A 81 -25.25 -15.40 35.15
CA ASP A 81 -26.59 -14.86 34.95
C ASP A 81 -26.65 -13.61 34.06
N SER A 82 -25.54 -12.87 33.93
CA SER A 82 -25.45 -11.63 33.16
C SER A 82 -24.36 -11.61 32.09
N LYS A 83 -23.55 -12.67 31.97
CA LYS A 83 -22.38 -12.68 31.07
C LYS A 83 -22.11 -14.05 30.46
N ILE A 84 -21.95 -14.09 29.14
CA ILE A 84 -21.51 -15.29 28.40
C ILE A 84 -20.17 -14.99 27.73
N ILE A 85 -19.12 -15.74 28.07
CA ILE A 85 -17.80 -15.64 27.46
C ILE A 85 -17.55 -16.92 26.65
N ARG A 86 -17.25 -16.77 25.36
CA ARG A 86 -16.88 -17.87 24.46
C ARG A 86 -15.59 -17.51 23.74
N ILE A 87 -14.50 -18.16 24.09
CA ILE A 87 -13.20 -17.91 23.47
C ILE A 87 -12.73 -19.19 22.77
N GLU A 88 -12.39 -19.04 21.50
CA GLU A 88 -11.79 -20.06 20.65
C GLU A 88 -10.41 -19.57 20.20
N TYR A 89 -9.41 -20.45 20.24
CA TYR A 89 -8.05 -20.11 19.80
C TYR A 89 -7.29 -21.34 19.27
N PRO A 90 -6.29 -21.14 18.37
CA PRO A 90 -5.52 -22.23 17.81
C PRO A 90 -4.50 -22.76 18.79
N TYR A 91 -4.26 -24.07 18.74
CA TYR A 91 -3.19 -24.74 19.45
C TYR A 91 -2.56 -25.82 18.57
N ILE A 92 -1.27 -25.69 18.28
CA ILE A 92 -0.55 -26.66 17.44
C ILE A 92 -0.32 -27.93 18.27
N VAL A 93 -0.82 -29.08 17.78
CA VAL A 93 -0.79 -30.37 18.48
C VAL A 93 0.12 -31.41 17.84
N LYS A 94 0.34 -31.34 16.53
CA LYS A 94 1.34 -32.17 15.82
C LYS A 94 2.12 -31.30 14.86
N HIS A 95 3.40 -31.61 14.69
CA HIS A 95 4.28 -30.82 13.84
C HIS A 95 5.59 -31.55 13.54
N THR A 96 6.32 -31.05 12.54
CA THR A 96 7.70 -31.44 12.23
C THR A 96 8.76 -30.52 12.85
N PHE A 97 8.33 -29.42 13.47
CA PHE A 97 9.22 -28.42 14.06
C PHE A 97 9.72 -28.86 15.45
N SER A 98 10.74 -28.18 15.97
CA SER A 98 11.21 -28.43 17.35
C SER A 98 10.09 -28.20 18.36
N GLN A 99 9.92 -29.11 19.32
CA GLN A 99 8.93 -29.01 20.39
C GLN A 99 9.03 -27.67 21.14
N ILE A 100 10.25 -27.22 21.45
CA ILE A 100 10.50 -25.96 22.17
C ILE A 100 9.98 -24.76 21.36
N VAL A 101 10.11 -24.79 20.03
CA VAL A 101 9.65 -23.72 19.15
C VAL A 101 8.12 -23.65 19.15
N VAL A 102 7.45 -24.79 19.01
CA VAL A 102 5.99 -24.85 18.99
C VAL A 102 5.39 -24.52 20.36
N GLU A 103 6.01 -24.97 21.45
CA GLU A 103 5.62 -24.58 22.81
C GLU A 103 5.67 -23.06 22.99
N LYS A 104 6.70 -22.40 22.45
CA LYS A 104 6.81 -20.94 22.51
C LYS A 104 5.69 -20.23 21.74
N VAL A 105 5.33 -20.73 20.56
CA VAL A 105 4.20 -20.19 19.76
C VAL A 105 2.88 -20.37 20.52
N ASN A 106 2.60 -21.60 20.96
CA ASN A 106 1.40 -21.93 21.72
C ASN A 106 1.30 -21.11 23.02
N ASN A 107 2.40 -20.98 23.77
CA ASN A 107 2.44 -20.17 25.00
C ASN A 107 2.18 -18.69 24.71
N THR A 108 2.68 -18.15 23.59
CA THR A 108 2.43 -16.76 23.20
C THR A 108 0.94 -16.53 22.92
N ILE A 109 0.30 -17.44 22.18
CA ILE A 109 -1.14 -17.40 21.91
C ILE A 109 -1.95 -17.54 23.20
N GLU A 110 -1.60 -18.50 24.06
CA GLU A 110 -2.31 -18.69 25.34
C GLU A 110 -2.19 -17.49 26.26
N ASN A 111 -1.01 -16.85 26.31
CA ASN A 111 -0.80 -15.65 27.12
C ASN A 111 -1.60 -14.45 26.57
N PHE A 112 -1.67 -14.31 25.24
CA PHE A 112 -2.57 -13.34 24.60
C PHE A 112 -4.02 -13.58 25.04
N VAL A 113 -4.54 -14.80 24.85
CA VAL A 113 -5.91 -15.17 25.23
C VAL A 113 -6.20 -14.95 26.72
N LYS A 114 -5.26 -15.29 27.60
CA LYS A 114 -5.39 -15.05 29.05
C LYS A 114 -5.47 -13.56 29.36
N ARG A 115 -4.62 -12.73 28.75
CA ARG A 115 -4.65 -11.28 28.94
C ARG A 115 -5.98 -10.69 28.48
N GLU A 116 -6.44 -11.06 27.29
CA GLU A 116 -7.75 -10.60 26.80
C GLU A 116 -8.84 -11.04 27.77
N LEU A 117 -8.86 -12.31 28.19
CA LEU A 117 -9.83 -12.82 29.17
C LEU A 117 -9.82 -12.02 30.48
N ASP A 118 -8.65 -11.67 31.01
CA ASP A 118 -8.50 -10.88 32.22
C ASP A 118 -9.04 -9.44 32.05
N GLU A 119 -8.83 -8.83 30.88
CA GLU A 119 -9.37 -7.50 30.54
C GLU A 119 -10.90 -7.56 30.42
N ILE A 120 -11.41 -8.57 29.74
CA ILE A 120 -12.83 -8.87 29.61
C ILE A 120 -13.47 -9.04 30.98
N GLU A 121 -12.87 -9.82 31.88
CA GLU A 121 -13.43 -10.09 33.21
C GLU A 121 -13.49 -8.83 34.09
N LYS A 122 -12.60 -7.86 33.87
CA LYS A 122 -12.63 -6.55 34.55
C LYS A 122 -13.73 -5.65 34.01
N ASP A 123 -14.05 -5.75 32.72
CA ASP A 123 -15.09 -4.94 32.10
C ASP A 123 -16.51 -5.48 32.39
N LYS A 124 -17.33 -4.62 33.00
CA LYS A 124 -18.73 -4.92 33.36
C LYS A 124 -19.74 -4.53 32.28
N SER A 125 -19.30 -3.89 31.20
CA SER A 125 -20.18 -3.35 30.16
C SER A 125 -20.71 -4.42 29.19
N PHE A 126 -19.98 -5.52 29.01
CA PHE A 126 -20.30 -6.53 28.00
C PHE A 126 -21.22 -7.64 28.53
N THR A 127 -22.27 -7.95 27.77
CA THR A 127 -23.27 -8.99 28.09
C THR A 127 -22.93 -10.35 27.47
N ILE A 128 -22.36 -10.36 26.26
CA ILE A 128 -21.87 -11.56 25.57
C ILE A 128 -20.52 -11.19 24.99
N LEU A 129 -19.51 -12.04 25.12
CA LEU A 129 -18.23 -11.78 24.48
C LEU A 129 -17.68 -13.02 23.79
N GLY A 130 -17.25 -12.83 22.55
CA GLY A 130 -16.68 -13.85 21.70
C GLY A 130 -15.22 -13.53 21.33
N ILE A 131 -14.33 -14.50 21.42
CA ILE A 131 -13.09 -14.49 20.64
C ILE A 131 -13.16 -15.67 19.69
N SER A 132 -12.98 -15.40 18.41
CA SER A 132 -12.83 -16.42 17.37
C SER A 132 -11.53 -16.18 16.61
N TYR A 133 -11.13 -17.13 15.78
CA TYR A 133 -9.88 -17.03 15.05
C TYR A 133 -9.95 -17.68 13.67
N ASP A 134 -9.08 -17.23 12.78
CA ASP A 134 -8.66 -17.95 11.58
C ASP A 134 -7.13 -18.10 11.59
N TYR A 135 -6.61 -19.08 10.86
CA TYR A 135 -5.17 -19.30 10.75
C TYR A 135 -4.75 -19.75 9.36
N HIS A 136 -3.48 -19.50 9.05
CA HIS A 136 -2.82 -19.96 7.84
C HIS A 136 -1.46 -20.57 8.17
N PHE A 137 -1.10 -21.64 7.48
CA PHE A 137 0.25 -22.18 7.51
C PHE A 137 0.92 -22.01 6.15
N LEU A 138 1.80 -21.03 6.05
CA LEU A 138 2.64 -20.78 4.88
C LEU A 138 3.80 -21.78 4.85
N LYS A 139 3.53 -22.96 4.28
CA LYS A 139 4.48 -24.08 4.28
C LYS A 139 5.81 -23.77 3.61
N SER A 140 5.82 -22.93 2.58
CA SER A 140 7.05 -22.56 1.85
C SER A 140 8.03 -21.73 2.68
N LYS A 141 7.54 -21.09 3.74
CA LYS A 141 8.32 -20.18 4.62
C LYS A 141 8.29 -20.58 6.09
N ASN A 142 7.60 -21.66 6.44
CA ASN A 142 7.41 -22.11 7.82
C ASN A 142 6.75 -21.05 8.70
N ILE A 143 5.83 -20.27 8.13
CA ILE A 143 5.16 -19.20 8.88
C ILE A 143 3.77 -19.69 9.30
N PHE A 144 3.47 -19.54 10.58
CA PHE A 144 2.14 -19.75 11.13
C PHE A 144 1.50 -18.40 11.43
N SER A 145 0.45 -18.07 10.69
CA SER A 145 -0.26 -16.80 10.79
C SER A 145 -1.61 -17.03 11.44
N VAL A 146 -1.98 -16.18 12.39
CA VAL A 146 -3.26 -16.25 13.09
C VAL A 146 -3.88 -14.86 13.13
N ILE A 147 -5.18 -14.79 12.91
CA ILE A 147 -5.99 -13.62 13.21
C ILE A 147 -7.01 -13.95 14.28
N PHE A 148 -7.15 -13.07 15.26
CA PHE A 148 -8.20 -13.12 16.27
C PHE A 148 -9.25 -12.07 15.96
N PHE A 149 -10.52 -12.44 16.06
CA PHE A 149 -11.67 -11.56 15.99
C PHE A 149 -12.32 -11.47 17.36
N ILE A 150 -12.39 -10.25 17.91
CA ILE A 150 -12.89 -9.96 19.25
C ILE A 150 -14.26 -9.29 19.13
N ASP A 151 -15.27 -9.95 19.66
CA ASP A 151 -16.67 -9.49 19.68
C ASP A 151 -17.05 -9.05 21.10
N GLY A 152 -17.10 -7.74 21.31
CA GLY A 152 -17.63 -7.06 22.51
C GLY A 152 -19.05 -7.47 22.92
N GLY A 153 -19.85 -8.01 21.99
CA GLY A 153 -21.27 -8.26 22.17
C GLY A 153 -22.14 -7.02 22.08
N GLY A 154 -23.41 -7.24 21.73
CA GLY A 154 -24.38 -6.20 21.39
C GLY A 154 -25.03 -6.49 20.05
N THR A 155 -25.91 -5.60 19.56
CA THR A 155 -26.62 -5.77 18.28
C THR A 155 -25.75 -5.48 17.04
N GLY A 156 -24.50 -5.05 17.25
CA GLY A 156 -23.57 -4.55 16.22
C GLY A 156 -22.54 -5.55 15.68
N GLY A 157 -22.15 -6.58 16.44
CA GLY A 157 -21.09 -7.53 16.04
C GLY A 157 -19.66 -7.04 16.32
N TYR A 158 -18.65 -7.73 15.75
CA TYR A 158 -17.21 -7.64 16.02
C TYR A 158 -16.64 -6.22 16.19
N TYR A 159 -15.69 -6.04 17.11
CA TYR A 159 -15.14 -4.74 17.50
C TYR A 159 -13.66 -4.56 17.16
N GLU A 160 -12.88 -5.65 17.20
CA GLU A 160 -11.43 -5.59 16.99
C GLU A 160 -10.91 -6.87 16.33
N SER A 161 -9.81 -6.73 15.60
CA SER A 161 -9.09 -7.81 14.97
C SER A 161 -7.60 -7.66 15.23
N LYS A 162 -6.92 -8.75 15.58
CA LYS A 162 -5.47 -8.74 15.86
C LYS A 162 -4.77 -9.88 15.14
N THR A 163 -3.70 -9.56 14.42
CA THR A 163 -2.91 -10.56 13.69
C THR A 163 -1.59 -10.90 14.38
N PHE A 164 -1.14 -12.14 14.18
CA PHE A 164 0.16 -12.63 14.61
C PHE A 164 0.77 -13.47 13.49
N ASN A 165 2.03 -13.22 13.15
CA ASN A 165 2.79 -14.02 12.19
C ASN A 165 3.97 -14.63 12.94
N PHE A 166 4.06 -15.95 13.02
CA PHE A 166 5.12 -16.67 13.74
C PHE A 166 6.05 -17.37 12.77
N ASP A 167 7.35 -17.18 12.94
CA ASP A 167 8.37 -18.01 12.29
C ASP A 167 8.51 -19.34 13.06
N LEU A 168 8.16 -20.47 12.44
CA LEU A 168 8.23 -21.79 13.06
C LEU A 168 9.63 -22.40 13.07
N ASP A 169 10.64 -21.74 12.51
CA ASP A 169 12.04 -22.16 12.65
C ASP A 169 12.63 -21.66 14.00
N ASN A 170 12.08 -20.60 14.60
CA ASN A 170 12.57 -20.04 15.88
C ASN A 170 11.49 -19.63 16.91
N GLY A 171 10.22 -19.77 16.55
CA GLY A 171 9.04 -19.48 17.38
C GLY A 171 8.88 -18.01 17.75
N LYS A 172 9.47 -17.08 17.00
CA LYS A 172 9.33 -15.64 17.24
C LYS A 172 8.20 -15.05 16.41
N LEU A 173 7.62 -13.98 16.93
CA LEU A 173 6.76 -13.10 16.15
C LEU A 173 7.59 -12.37 15.10
N ILE A 174 7.08 -12.33 13.88
CA ILE A 174 7.63 -11.58 12.77
C ILE A 174 6.98 -10.18 12.84
N PRO A 175 7.74 -9.12 13.14
CA PRO A 175 7.21 -7.78 13.13
C PRO A 175 6.88 -7.36 11.70
N ARG A 176 5.91 -6.45 11.54
CA ARG A 176 5.44 -5.98 10.24
C ARG A 176 6.57 -5.39 9.38
N GLU A 177 7.53 -4.71 10.01
CA GLU A 177 8.73 -4.14 9.38
C GLU A 177 9.57 -5.18 8.64
N ASP A 178 9.56 -6.43 9.12
CA ASP A 178 10.30 -7.55 8.51
C ASP A 178 9.49 -8.23 7.40
N ILE A 179 8.18 -7.93 7.31
CA ILE A 179 7.25 -8.44 6.30
C ILE A 179 7.16 -7.46 5.12
N ILE A 180 6.92 -6.17 5.40
CA ILE A 180 6.79 -5.12 4.39
C ILE A 180 7.51 -3.84 4.83
N ASP A 181 8.17 -3.20 3.87
CA ASP A 181 8.78 -1.88 4.09
C ASP A 181 7.72 -0.76 4.07
N ASN A 182 8.16 0.46 4.43
CA ASN A 182 7.27 1.62 4.48
C ASN A 182 6.71 2.02 3.10
N ASN A 183 7.43 1.71 2.02
CA ASN A 183 6.96 2.01 0.66
C ASN A 183 5.80 1.09 0.27
N THR A 184 5.94 -0.20 0.53
CA THR A 184 4.91 -1.21 0.33
C THR A 184 3.69 -0.93 1.22
N LEU A 185 3.93 -0.57 2.49
CA LEU A 185 2.89 -0.12 3.42
C LEU A 185 2.07 1.05 2.83
N ARG A 186 2.75 2.07 2.28
CA ARG A 186 2.11 3.21 1.63
C ARG A 186 1.25 2.77 0.44
N LYS A 187 1.77 1.89 -0.43
CA LYS A 187 1.01 1.36 -1.57
C LYS A 187 -0.26 0.60 -1.15
N ILE A 188 -0.16 -0.22 -0.11
CA ILE A 188 -1.33 -0.94 0.46
C ILE A 188 -2.38 0.06 0.93
N ARG A 189 -1.98 1.10 1.67
CA ARG A 189 -2.92 2.12 2.16
C ARG A 189 -3.57 2.89 1.01
N ASN A 190 -2.80 3.30 0.00
CA ASN A 190 -3.34 3.96 -1.18
C ASN A 190 -4.37 3.09 -1.92
N TYR A 191 -4.08 1.79 -2.06
CA TYR A 191 -5.00 0.87 -2.71
C TYR A 191 -6.33 0.74 -1.95
N ILE A 192 -6.28 0.63 -0.62
CA ILE A 192 -7.48 0.55 0.21
C ILE A 192 -8.27 1.87 0.13
N THR A 193 -7.59 3.01 0.16
CA THR A 193 -8.22 4.34 -0.04
C THR A 193 -8.86 4.46 -1.42
N PHE A 194 -8.20 3.97 -2.47
CA PHE A 194 -8.77 3.92 -3.81
C PHE A 194 -10.06 3.11 -3.86
N LEU A 195 -10.08 1.91 -3.27
CA LEU A 195 -11.28 1.08 -3.21
C LEU A 195 -12.41 1.76 -2.43
N SER A 196 -12.06 2.48 -1.38
CA SER A 196 -13.00 3.23 -0.56
C SER A 196 -13.62 4.42 -1.25
N ALA A 197 -12.87 5.05 -2.16
CA ALA A 197 -13.36 6.16 -2.95
C ALA A 197 -14.20 5.71 -4.16
N THR A 198 -14.00 4.46 -4.61
CA THR A 198 -14.65 3.96 -5.81
C THR A 198 -15.76 2.94 -5.54
N CYS A 199 -15.87 2.34 -4.36
CA CYS A 199 -16.89 1.33 -4.04
C CYS A 199 -17.95 1.89 -3.08
N SER A 200 -19.22 1.78 -3.44
CA SER A 200 -20.33 2.35 -2.66
C SER A 200 -20.59 1.66 -1.32
N ASP A 201 -20.13 0.41 -1.18
CA ASP A 201 -20.28 -0.45 0.00
C ASP A 201 -19.03 -0.47 0.90
N ILE A 202 -18.01 0.36 0.60
CA ILE A 202 -16.89 0.63 1.51
C ILE A 202 -17.02 2.06 2.02
N GLU A 203 -17.54 2.22 3.23
CA GLU A 203 -17.76 3.54 3.83
C GLU A 203 -16.56 4.02 4.68
N LEU A 204 -15.34 4.01 4.13
CA LEU A 204 -14.19 4.74 4.72
C LEU A 204 -14.35 6.28 4.60
N ARG A 205 -15.57 6.79 4.78
CA ARG A 205 -15.98 8.19 4.70
C ARG A 205 -15.68 8.94 5.99
N THR A 206 -14.52 8.74 6.62
CA THR A 206 -14.11 9.77 7.59
C THR A 206 -13.74 11.04 6.82
N PRO A 207 -14.18 12.23 7.28
CA PRO A 207 -13.86 13.51 6.63
C PRO A 207 -12.37 13.67 6.30
N LYS A 208 -11.51 13.09 7.15
CA LYS A 208 -10.06 13.04 7.00
C LYS A 208 -9.58 12.35 5.71
N TYR A 209 -10.25 11.29 5.26
CA TYR A 209 -9.85 10.59 4.03
C TYR A 209 -10.30 11.31 2.76
N ARG A 210 -11.45 12.01 2.78
CA ARG A 210 -11.86 12.91 1.68
C ARG A 210 -10.95 14.14 1.57
N GLU A 211 -10.54 14.69 2.71
CA GLU A 211 -9.53 15.76 2.75
C GLU A 211 -8.17 15.26 2.20
N SER A 212 -7.78 14.00 2.47
CA SER A 212 -6.58 13.40 1.88
C SER A 212 -6.69 13.04 0.39
N LEU A 213 -7.90 12.88 -0.15
CA LEU A 213 -8.12 12.64 -1.58
C LEU A 213 -8.04 13.96 -2.39
N SER A 214 -8.60 15.03 -1.83
CA SER A 214 -8.62 16.37 -2.44
C SER A 214 -7.31 17.15 -2.31
N GLN A 215 -6.45 16.77 -1.37
CA GLN A 215 -5.10 17.32 -1.22
C GLN A 215 -4.11 16.21 -1.55
N ALA A 216 -3.28 16.37 -2.58
CA ALA A 216 -2.24 15.40 -3.00
C ALA A 216 -1.22 15.07 -1.90
N THR A 217 -1.65 14.44 -0.82
CA THR A 217 -0.90 14.20 0.41
C THR A 217 -0.79 12.70 0.61
N GLU A 218 0.45 12.21 0.58
CA GLU A 218 0.82 10.79 0.54
C GLU A 218 0.53 10.00 1.83
N ASN A 219 -0.22 10.57 2.78
CA ASN A 219 -0.41 10.02 4.11
C ASN A 219 -1.89 9.77 4.41
N THR A 220 -2.38 8.66 3.88
CA THR A 220 -3.61 8.04 4.35
C THR A 220 -3.33 7.43 5.74
N ASP A 221 -3.99 7.93 6.79
CA ASP A 221 -3.80 7.48 8.19
C ASP A 221 -4.44 6.11 8.50
N ILE A 222 -4.57 5.25 7.48
CA ILE A 222 -5.10 3.89 7.63
C ILE A 222 -4.08 3.07 8.44
N GLN A 223 -4.45 2.74 9.68
CA GLN A 223 -3.69 1.82 10.53
C GLN A 223 -3.85 0.40 10.00
N ILE A 224 -2.76 -0.19 9.52
CA ILE A 224 -2.71 -1.56 8.95
C ILE A 224 -1.66 -2.45 9.63
N ASP A 225 -0.93 -1.92 10.61
CA ASP A 225 0.29 -2.54 11.11
C ASP A 225 0.03 -3.87 11.84
N ASP A 226 -1.08 -3.97 12.57
CA ASP A 226 -1.55 -5.15 13.30
C ASP A 226 -2.64 -5.93 12.55
N LYS A 227 -2.83 -5.63 11.27
CA LYS A 227 -3.91 -6.14 10.41
C LYS A 227 -3.42 -7.04 9.28
N ILE A 228 -2.14 -7.39 9.26
CA ILE A 228 -1.48 -8.12 8.16
C ILE A 228 -1.34 -9.60 8.48
N LEU A 229 -1.95 -10.43 7.63
CA LEU A 229 -1.84 -11.88 7.67
C LEU A 229 -1.10 -12.39 6.43
N LEU A 230 -0.12 -13.28 6.63
CA LEU A 230 0.60 -13.91 5.54
C LEU A 230 -0.16 -15.12 4.98
N ARG A 231 -0.33 -15.13 3.66
CA ARG A 231 -0.94 -16.22 2.87
C ARG A 231 0.07 -16.75 1.85
N ASP A 232 -0.26 -17.84 1.16
CA ASP A 232 0.65 -18.55 0.24
C ASP A 232 1.23 -17.67 -0.87
N GLU A 233 0.42 -16.81 -1.44
CA GLU A 233 0.80 -15.99 -2.61
C GLU A 233 0.79 -14.50 -2.31
N GLY A 234 0.56 -14.09 -1.07
CA GLY A 234 0.40 -12.68 -0.75
C GLY A 234 0.10 -12.35 0.70
N ILE A 235 -0.39 -11.14 0.86
CA ILE A 235 -0.79 -10.56 2.13
C ILE A 235 -2.29 -10.33 2.11
N GLU A 236 -2.93 -10.65 3.21
CA GLU A 236 -4.31 -10.28 3.46
C GLU A 236 -4.35 -9.26 4.59
N THR A 237 -4.96 -8.09 4.31
CA THR A 237 -5.14 -7.03 5.30
C THR A 237 -6.58 -7.05 5.79
N TYR A 238 -6.78 -7.05 7.10
CA TYR A 238 -8.08 -7.19 7.75
C TYR A 238 -8.51 -5.92 8.42
N PHE A 239 -9.77 -5.54 8.25
CA PHE A 239 -10.35 -4.42 8.97
C PHE A 239 -11.56 -4.90 9.75
N SER A 240 -11.64 -4.51 11.02
CA SER A 240 -12.78 -4.83 11.87
C SER A 240 -14.04 -4.15 11.36
N SER A 241 -15.19 -4.62 11.81
CA SER A 241 -16.44 -3.88 11.60
C SER A 241 -16.25 -2.44 12.10
N PHE A 242 -16.88 -1.46 11.44
CA PHE A 242 -16.75 -0.03 11.75
C PHE A 242 -15.41 0.63 11.42
N ASP A 243 -14.31 -0.10 11.23
CA ASP A 243 -13.04 0.50 10.76
C ASP A 243 -13.17 1.06 9.34
N ILE A 244 -13.93 0.38 8.50
CA ILE A 244 -14.06 0.65 7.06
C ILE A 244 -15.51 0.77 6.58
N ASP A 245 -16.46 0.38 7.40
CA ASP A 245 -17.89 0.52 7.15
C ASP A 245 -18.58 0.88 8.47
N PRO A 246 -18.87 2.17 8.75
CA PRO A 246 -19.50 2.66 9.96
C PRO A 246 -20.90 2.08 10.20
N ASN A 247 -21.53 1.53 9.16
CA ASN A 247 -22.82 0.86 9.22
C ASN A 247 -22.70 -0.67 9.06
N GLY A 248 -21.48 -1.15 8.77
CA GLY A 248 -21.16 -2.52 8.46
C GLY A 248 -21.03 -3.38 9.70
N LYS A 249 -21.76 -4.49 9.70
CA LYS A 249 -21.61 -5.54 10.73
C LYS A 249 -20.51 -6.55 10.38
N ASN A 250 -19.91 -6.41 9.20
CA ASN A 250 -18.94 -7.35 8.67
C ASN A 250 -17.54 -6.73 8.67
N TYR A 251 -16.54 -7.56 8.96
CA TYR A 251 -15.15 -7.24 8.65
C TYR A 251 -14.96 -7.22 7.12
N ALA A 252 -13.94 -6.51 6.62
CA ALA A 252 -13.48 -6.75 5.24
C ALA A 252 -12.01 -7.10 5.19
N THR A 253 -11.69 -7.81 4.12
CA THR A 253 -10.35 -8.32 3.82
C THR A 253 -9.93 -7.78 2.47
N PHE A 254 -8.66 -7.38 2.38
CA PHE A 254 -8.03 -6.95 1.14
C PHE A 254 -6.85 -7.87 0.87
N PHE A 255 -6.97 -8.70 -0.18
CA PHE A 255 -5.90 -9.59 -0.61
C PHE A 255 -5.05 -8.93 -1.70
N MET A 256 -3.73 -8.95 -1.50
CA MET A 256 -2.74 -8.44 -2.45
C MET A 256 -1.64 -9.49 -2.62
N SER A 257 -1.39 -9.89 -3.86
CA SER A 257 -0.35 -10.89 -4.11
C SER A 257 1.04 -10.28 -3.93
N PHE A 258 2.02 -11.11 -3.54
CA PHE A 258 3.42 -10.67 -3.52
C PHE A 258 3.88 -10.19 -4.89
N SER A 259 3.31 -10.73 -5.98
CA SER A 259 3.64 -10.30 -7.34
C SER A 259 3.22 -8.85 -7.62
N GLU A 260 2.08 -8.41 -7.08
CA GLU A 260 1.57 -7.04 -7.21
C GLU A 260 2.37 -6.07 -6.33
N LEU A 261 2.69 -6.49 -5.10
CA LEU A 261 3.43 -5.69 -4.12
C LEU A 261 4.88 -5.40 -4.55
N ASN A 262 5.47 -6.33 -5.31
CA ASN A 262 6.85 -6.25 -5.80
C ASN A 262 7.02 -5.47 -7.11
N LYS A 263 5.93 -4.92 -7.67
CA LYS A 263 6.03 -4.14 -8.91
C LYS A 263 6.67 -2.79 -8.62
N GLU A 264 7.70 -2.50 -9.41
CA GLU A 264 8.37 -1.22 -9.39
C GLU A 264 7.50 -0.14 -10.04
N ARG A 265 7.70 1.08 -9.57
CA ARG A 265 7.08 2.27 -10.14
C ARG A 265 7.45 2.44 -11.60
N ILE A 266 6.50 2.84 -12.42
CA ILE A 266 6.72 3.08 -13.85
C ILE A 266 7.37 4.46 -14.02
N GLU A 267 8.69 4.53 -14.00
CA GLU A 267 9.40 5.81 -14.17
C GLU A 267 9.43 6.28 -15.63
N ARG A 268 9.34 5.36 -16.59
CA ARG A 268 9.34 5.68 -18.04
C ARG A 268 8.45 4.74 -18.83
N ILE A 269 7.72 5.31 -19.79
CA ILE A 269 6.94 4.53 -20.74
C ILE A 269 6.89 5.20 -22.10
N VAL A 270 6.97 4.40 -23.18
CA VAL A 270 6.80 4.88 -24.55
C VAL A 270 5.54 4.26 -25.16
N ILE A 271 4.69 5.10 -25.74
CA ILE A 271 3.43 4.72 -26.39
C ILE A 271 3.34 5.42 -27.74
N ASN A 272 3.60 4.67 -28.81
CA ASN A 272 3.54 5.16 -30.20
C ASN A 272 2.52 4.40 -31.05
N SER A 273 1.51 3.82 -30.41
CA SER A 273 0.51 2.95 -31.04
C SER A 273 -0.86 3.12 -30.36
N SER A 274 -1.87 3.36 -31.17
CA SER A 274 -3.29 3.46 -30.82
C SER A 274 -3.84 2.14 -30.28
N ASP A 275 -3.42 0.99 -30.81
CA ASP A 275 -3.76 -0.34 -30.27
C ASP A 275 -3.27 -0.49 -28.82
N LYS A 276 -2.10 0.07 -28.49
CA LYS A 276 -1.58 0.03 -27.11
C LYS A 276 -2.42 0.93 -26.19
N LEU A 277 -2.82 2.11 -26.65
CA LEU A 277 -3.72 3.00 -25.90
C LEU A 277 -5.08 2.35 -25.68
N GLU A 278 -5.65 1.72 -26.71
CA GLU A 278 -6.92 1.00 -26.61
C GLU A 278 -6.87 -0.11 -25.56
N LYS A 279 -5.78 -0.88 -25.52
CA LYS A 279 -5.58 -1.90 -24.47
C LYS A 279 -5.50 -1.29 -23.08
N LEU A 280 -4.78 -0.17 -22.94
CA LEU A 280 -4.65 0.52 -21.65
C LEU A 280 -5.93 1.22 -21.19
N LEU A 281 -6.85 1.56 -22.11
CA LEU A 281 -8.16 2.13 -21.78
C LEU A 281 -9.21 1.07 -21.45
N ASN A 282 -9.11 -0.14 -22.00
CA ASN A 282 -10.07 -1.23 -21.77
C ASN A 282 -9.61 -2.25 -20.70
N VAL A 283 -8.54 -1.95 -19.97
CA VAL A 283 -7.98 -2.84 -18.94
C VAL A 283 -8.84 -2.78 -17.67
N ARG A 284 -9.13 -3.93 -17.07
CA ARG A 284 -9.86 -3.98 -15.79
C ARG A 284 -8.92 -3.70 -14.62
N LEU A 285 -9.45 -3.29 -13.47
CA LEU A 285 -8.65 -3.03 -12.27
C LEU A 285 -7.75 -4.21 -11.88
N LYS A 286 -8.26 -5.45 -11.93
CA LYS A 286 -7.44 -6.64 -11.64
C LYS A 286 -6.23 -6.77 -12.58
N ASP A 287 -6.41 -6.42 -13.84
CA ASP A 287 -5.37 -6.50 -14.86
C ASP A 287 -4.40 -5.32 -14.73
N ILE A 288 -4.85 -4.15 -14.27
CA ILE A 288 -3.97 -3.05 -13.88
C ILE A 288 -3.05 -3.50 -12.74
N ARG A 289 -3.64 -4.05 -11.67
CA ARG A 289 -2.89 -4.56 -10.50
C ARG A 289 -1.90 -5.65 -10.89
N ALA A 290 -2.33 -6.65 -11.65
CA ALA A 290 -1.47 -7.76 -12.06
C ALA A 290 -0.28 -7.31 -12.95
N ASN A 291 -0.52 -6.37 -13.87
CA ASN A 291 0.50 -5.91 -14.80
C ASN A 291 1.43 -4.87 -14.19
N PHE A 292 0.88 -3.90 -13.47
CA PHE A 292 1.56 -2.67 -13.03
C PHE A 292 1.73 -2.54 -11.52
N GLY A 293 1.04 -3.37 -10.73
CA GLY A 293 1.11 -3.38 -9.27
C GLY A 293 0.12 -2.46 -8.60
N LEU A 294 0.33 -2.28 -7.29
CA LEU A 294 -0.46 -1.36 -6.48
C LEU A 294 -0.12 0.10 -6.79
N CYS A 295 -1.12 0.97 -6.67
CA CYS A 295 -0.96 2.41 -6.88
C CYS A 295 0.08 3.01 -5.92
N ASP A 296 1.00 3.79 -6.48
CA ASP A 296 1.96 4.59 -5.73
C ASP A 296 1.26 5.74 -5.01
N ARG A 297 0.16 6.25 -5.57
CA ARG A 297 -0.71 7.30 -4.99
C ARG A 297 -2.16 7.12 -5.47
N THR A 298 -3.09 7.60 -4.66
CA THR A 298 -4.49 7.80 -5.05
C THR A 298 -4.87 9.23 -4.74
N TYR A 299 -5.65 9.87 -5.61
CA TYR A 299 -6.13 11.24 -5.42
C TYR A 299 -7.42 11.47 -6.20
N GLU A 300 -8.16 12.52 -5.85
CA GLU A 300 -9.35 12.97 -6.53
C GLU A 300 -9.06 14.27 -7.28
N TRP A 301 -9.42 14.33 -8.55
CA TRP A 301 -9.33 15.55 -9.36
C TRP A 301 -10.47 15.55 -10.38
N GLU A 302 -11.17 16.69 -10.48
CA GLU A 302 -12.31 16.87 -11.39
C GLU A 302 -13.39 15.77 -11.29
N GLY A 303 -13.63 15.27 -10.08
CA GLY A 303 -14.62 14.20 -9.82
C GLY A 303 -14.16 12.79 -10.23
N GLY A 304 -12.95 12.64 -10.76
CA GLY A 304 -12.33 11.34 -11.03
C GLY A 304 -11.39 10.90 -9.89
N ILE A 305 -11.40 9.60 -9.59
CA ILE A 305 -10.46 8.96 -8.65
C ILE A 305 -9.32 8.30 -9.43
N PHE A 306 -8.08 8.63 -9.08
CA PHE A 306 -6.91 8.24 -9.84
C PHE A 306 -6.14 7.09 -9.20
N TYR A 307 -5.82 6.08 -10.00
CA TYR A 307 -4.91 4.99 -9.69
C TYR A 307 -3.54 5.27 -10.33
N ASP A 308 -2.65 5.97 -9.62
CA ASP A 308 -1.34 6.42 -10.11
C ASP A 308 -0.24 5.38 -9.81
N VAL A 309 0.51 4.96 -10.83
CA VAL A 309 1.65 4.02 -10.74
C VAL A 309 2.95 4.62 -11.31
N GLY A 310 3.07 5.94 -11.32
CA GLY A 310 4.21 6.70 -11.84
C GLY A 310 3.85 7.48 -13.11
N ALA A 311 4.43 7.08 -14.24
CA ALA A 311 4.23 7.74 -15.53
C ALA A 311 2.81 7.55 -16.09
N LEU A 312 2.00 6.67 -15.50
CA LEU A 312 0.61 6.42 -15.86
C LEU A 312 -0.30 6.50 -14.64
N ALA A 313 -1.51 7.02 -14.85
CA ALA A 313 -2.61 6.95 -13.91
C ALA A 313 -3.93 6.60 -14.63
N TRP A 314 -4.76 5.77 -14.01
CA TRP A 314 -6.09 5.43 -14.53
C TRP A 314 -7.17 6.13 -13.71
N THR A 315 -8.19 6.66 -14.39
CA THR A 315 -9.28 7.40 -13.72
C THR A 315 -10.53 6.54 -13.62
N PHE A 316 -11.19 6.58 -12.47
CA PHE A 316 -12.42 5.84 -12.17
C PHE A 316 -13.46 6.79 -11.59
N ASN A 317 -14.75 6.45 -11.72
CA ASN A 317 -15.79 7.23 -11.05
C ASN A 317 -15.79 6.93 -9.55
N ALA A 318 -16.12 7.95 -8.76
CA ALA A 318 -16.35 7.79 -7.34
C ALA A 318 -17.64 6.99 -7.07
N ASP A 319 -17.65 6.23 -5.98
CA ASP A 319 -18.82 5.48 -5.48
C ASP A 319 -19.52 4.60 -6.55
N GLU A 320 -18.77 4.09 -7.54
CA GLU A 320 -19.30 3.24 -8.62
C GLU A 320 -19.11 1.75 -8.32
N GLY A 321 -20.21 1.05 -8.06
CA GLY A 321 -20.24 -0.41 -7.90
C GLY A 321 -19.83 -0.90 -6.51
N ASN A 322 -19.86 -2.22 -6.33
CA ASN A 322 -19.57 -2.87 -5.06
C ASN A 322 -18.11 -3.33 -4.97
N TYR A 323 -17.58 -3.46 -3.77
CA TYR A 323 -16.23 -3.93 -3.49
C TYR A 323 -15.97 -5.31 -4.09
N LYS A 324 -16.94 -6.21 -4.00
CA LYS A 324 -16.85 -7.56 -4.54
C LYS A 324 -16.69 -7.61 -6.06
N ASP A 325 -17.11 -6.55 -6.75
CA ASP A 325 -17.04 -6.41 -8.20
C ASP A 325 -15.90 -5.46 -8.64
N SER A 326 -15.11 -4.97 -7.69
CA SER A 326 -14.10 -3.92 -7.93
C SER A 326 -13.04 -4.32 -8.95
N ASP A 327 -12.68 -5.59 -8.99
CA ASP A 327 -11.70 -6.16 -9.92
C ASP A 327 -12.10 -6.02 -11.41
N ASP A 328 -13.40 -5.88 -11.71
CA ASP A 328 -13.92 -5.75 -13.08
C ASP A 328 -14.16 -4.31 -13.52
N LYS A 329 -13.91 -3.31 -12.66
CA LYS A 329 -14.02 -1.89 -13.02
C LYS A 329 -13.08 -1.54 -14.16
N ILE A 330 -13.58 -0.74 -15.10
CA ILE A 330 -12.84 -0.23 -16.26
C ILE A 330 -12.65 1.27 -16.06
N PRO A 331 -11.46 1.81 -16.36
CA PRO A 331 -11.18 3.23 -16.23
C PRO A 331 -11.90 4.07 -17.29
N ASN A 332 -12.28 5.28 -16.92
CA ASN A 332 -12.89 6.27 -17.83
C ASN A 332 -11.86 6.94 -18.73
N ALA A 333 -10.65 7.14 -18.20
CA ALA A 333 -9.54 7.76 -18.90
C ALA A 333 -8.20 7.18 -18.44
N LEU A 334 -7.18 7.41 -19.25
CA LEU A 334 -5.79 7.20 -18.91
C LEU A 334 -5.11 8.57 -18.90
N VAL A 335 -4.30 8.85 -17.88
CA VAL A 335 -3.45 10.03 -17.81
C VAL A 335 -2.00 9.60 -17.85
N ALA A 336 -1.22 10.26 -18.70
CA ALA A 336 0.20 10.06 -18.81
C ALA A 336 0.94 11.28 -18.27
N GLY A 337 1.78 11.06 -17.27
CA GLY A 337 2.54 12.09 -16.56
C GLY A 337 4.02 12.10 -16.94
N ARG A 338 4.83 12.77 -16.11
CA ARG A 338 6.29 12.84 -16.26
C ARG A 338 6.91 11.46 -16.56
N GLY A 339 7.79 11.40 -17.54
CA GLY A 339 8.47 10.16 -17.95
C GLY A 339 7.70 9.35 -19.00
N ALA A 340 6.46 9.70 -19.32
CA ALA A 340 5.76 9.16 -20.47
C ALA A 340 6.18 9.86 -21.77
N ASN A 341 6.27 9.08 -22.84
CA ASN A 341 6.46 9.55 -24.20
C ASN A 341 5.32 9.03 -25.08
N LEU A 342 4.47 9.93 -25.58
CA LEU A 342 3.33 9.59 -26.42
C LEU A 342 3.54 10.16 -27.81
N PHE A 343 3.64 9.31 -28.82
CA PHE A 343 3.87 9.72 -30.21
C PHE A 343 5.05 10.71 -30.34
N GLY A 344 6.13 10.47 -29.59
CA GLY A 344 7.33 11.31 -29.59
C GLY A 344 7.24 12.55 -28.69
N ILE A 345 6.11 12.78 -28.01
CA ILE A 345 5.94 13.86 -27.02
C ILE A 345 6.35 13.35 -25.65
N GLU A 346 7.49 13.82 -25.15
CA GLU A 346 7.92 13.55 -23.78
C GLU A 346 7.31 14.56 -22.81
N ILE A 347 6.48 14.05 -21.89
CA ILE A 347 5.76 14.85 -20.90
C ILE A 347 6.76 15.50 -19.93
N MET A 348 6.52 16.77 -19.59
CA MET A 348 7.38 17.72 -18.87
C MET A 348 8.61 18.23 -19.63
N GLU A 349 9.02 17.59 -20.72
CA GLU A 349 10.24 17.95 -21.46
C GLU A 349 9.93 18.73 -22.75
N THR A 350 8.77 18.48 -23.37
CA THR A 350 8.39 19.03 -24.67
C THR A 350 7.64 20.36 -24.53
N THR A 351 8.01 21.38 -25.32
CA THR A 351 7.24 22.63 -25.38
C THR A 351 5.98 22.48 -26.26
N PRO A 352 4.95 23.33 -26.10
CA PRO A 352 3.73 23.26 -26.91
C PRO A 352 4.01 23.35 -28.42
N ASP A 353 4.88 24.27 -28.83
CA ASP A 353 5.26 24.41 -30.25
C ASP A 353 5.98 23.18 -30.80
N GLN A 354 6.82 22.54 -30.00
CA GLN A 354 7.48 21.29 -30.38
C GLN A 354 6.45 20.17 -30.49
N ALA A 355 5.55 20.06 -29.51
CA ALA A 355 4.53 19.02 -29.49
C ALA A 355 3.59 19.13 -30.69
N TYR A 356 3.06 20.32 -30.97
CA TYR A 356 2.22 20.56 -32.13
C TYR A 356 2.93 20.22 -33.44
N LYS A 357 4.22 20.59 -33.59
CA LYS A 357 5.02 20.26 -34.77
C LYS A 357 5.25 18.74 -34.89
N ILE A 358 5.58 18.04 -33.81
CA ILE A 358 5.81 16.59 -33.81
C ILE A 358 4.52 15.86 -34.20
N LEU A 359 3.38 16.24 -33.65
CA LEU A 359 2.10 15.60 -33.96
C LEU A 359 1.64 15.89 -35.40
N LYS A 360 1.72 17.15 -35.85
CA LYS A 360 1.25 17.57 -37.19
C LYS A 360 2.16 17.10 -38.32
N ASN A 361 3.47 17.10 -38.12
CA ASN A 361 4.46 16.71 -39.13
C ASN A 361 4.97 15.27 -38.93
N GLY A 362 4.56 14.61 -37.84
CA GLY A 362 4.93 13.24 -37.53
C GLY A 362 4.40 12.28 -38.58
N LYS A 363 5.16 11.23 -38.88
CA LYS A 363 4.73 10.16 -39.80
C LYS A 363 3.78 9.14 -39.13
N TYR A 364 3.02 9.56 -38.12
CA TYR A 364 2.11 8.68 -37.39
C TYR A 364 0.84 8.50 -38.21
N LYS A 365 0.74 7.37 -38.92
CA LYS A 365 -0.41 7.05 -39.79
C LYS A 365 -1.74 6.96 -39.03
N GLU A 366 -1.70 6.90 -37.71
CA GLU A 366 -2.85 6.70 -36.83
C GLU A 366 -3.50 8.02 -36.41
N ILE A 367 -2.77 9.14 -36.53
CA ILE A 367 -3.30 10.47 -36.23
C ILE A 367 -4.21 10.90 -37.38
N LYS A 368 -5.45 11.25 -37.04
CA LYS A 368 -6.47 11.76 -37.97
C LYS A 368 -6.43 13.28 -38.01
N GLU A 369 -6.40 13.90 -36.83
CA GLU A 369 -6.51 15.35 -36.69
C GLU A 369 -5.66 15.83 -35.51
N VAL A 370 -5.10 17.04 -35.64
CA VAL A 370 -4.36 17.72 -34.58
C VAL A 370 -4.87 19.14 -34.47
N SER A 371 -5.33 19.51 -33.29
CA SER A 371 -5.80 20.86 -33.00
C SER A 371 -5.00 21.47 -31.85
N ARG A 372 -5.09 22.79 -31.74
CA ARG A 372 -4.42 23.58 -30.69
C ARG A 372 -5.35 24.73 -30.33
N GLY A 373 -5.62 24.92 -29.04
CA GLY A 373 -6.58 25.92 -28.61
C GLY A 373 -6.44 26.30 -27.13
N PRO A 374 -7.16 27.35 -26.71
CA PRO A 374 -7.24 27.71 -25.31
C PRO A 374 -7.94 26.60 -24.51
N SER A 375 -7.48 26.38 -23.28
CA SER A 375 -8.12 25.51 -22.30
C SER A 375 -8.74 26.34 -21.18
N PRO A 376 -9.89 25.94 -20.62
CA PRO A 376 -10.42 26.58 -19.40
C PRO A 376 -9.51 26.39 -18.19
N GLU A 377 -8.78 25.28 -18.12
CA GLU A 377 -8.09 24.80 -16.92
C GLU A 377 -6.56 24.80 -17.07
N SER A 378 -6.05 25.00 -18.27
CA SER A 378 -4.62 25.11 -18.56
C SER A 378 -4.30 26.30 -19.46
N GLU A 379 -3.02 26.61 -19.65
CA GLU A 379 -2.63 27.73 -20.52
C GLU A 379 -3.04 27.47 -21.98
N GLU A 380 -3.04 26.19 -22.38
CA GLU A 380 -3.31 25.74 -23.73
C GLU A 380 -3.51 24.22 -23.76
N VAL A 381 -4.32 23.74 -24.70
CA VAL A 381 -4.41 22.30 -25.02
C VAL A 381 -4.03 22.06 -26.46
N ILE A 382 -3.23 21.03 -26.66
CA ILE A 382 -2.99 20.42 -27.97
C ILE A 382 -3.76 19.11 -28.00
N SER A 383 -4.74 18.97 -28.89
CA SER A 383 -5.49 17.71 -29.02
C SER A 383 -5.04 16.93 -30.25
N CYS A 384 -5.09 15.60 -30.13
CA CYS A 384 -4.73 14.65 -31.17
C CYS A 384 -5.82 13.57 -31.24
N ASP A 385 -6.59 13.55 -32.33
CA ASP A 385 -7.58 12.51 -32.58
C ASP A 385 -6.97 11.38 -33.37
N LEU A 386 -7.12 10.16 -32.86
CA LEU A 386 -6.66 8.92 -33.47
C LEU A 386 -7.77 8.27 -34.30
N LYS A 387 -7.37 7.51 -35.32
CA LYS A 387 -8.29 6.81 -36.23
C LYS A 387 -9.22 5.81 -35.55
N ASN A 388 -8.82 5.26 -34.40
CA ASN A 388 -9.62 4.29 -33.64
C ASN A 388 -10.63 4.95 -32.68
N GLY A 389 -10.82 6.27 -32.75
CA GLY A 389 -11.80 6.97 -31.89
C GLY A 389 -11.28 7.23 -30.47
N ILE A 390 -9.96 7.32 -30.31
CA ILE A 390 -9.31 7.82 -29.10
C ILE A 390 -8.87 9.25 -29.34
N THR A 391 -9.09 10.13 -28.37
CA THR A 391 -8.54 11.48 -28.34
C THR A 391 -7.52 11.61 -27.22
N ILE A 392 -6.38 12.25 -27.53
CA ILE A 392 -5.35 12.63 -26.57
C ILE A 392 -5.36 14.14 -26.42
N TYR A 393 -5.47 14.63 -25.20
CA TYR A 393 -5.37 16.04 -24.83
C TYR A 393 -4.05 16.25 -24.09
N PHE A 394 -3.13 17.01 -24.69
CA PHE A 394 -1.87 17.39 -24.06
C PHE A 394 -2.07 18.74 -23.38
N GLU A 395 -2.17 18.76 -22.05
CA GLU A 395 -2.34 19.99 -21.27
C GLU A 395 -1.01 20.73 -21.14
N VAL A 396 -1.06 22.06 -21.21
CA VAL A 396 0.11 22.92 -21.14
C VAL A 396 0.08 23.77 -19.88
N GLY A 397 1.19 23.76 -19.15
CA GLY A 397 1.36 24.57 -17.96
C GLY A 397 2.80 25.01 -17.73
N ARG A 398 3.01 25.74 -16.63
CA ARG A 398 4.31 26.14 -16.12
C ARG A 398 4.57 25.45 -14.79
N GLU A 399 5.76 24.88 -14.59
CA GLU A 399 6.15 24.37 -13.27
C GLU A 399 6.21 25.51 -12.26
N GLN A 400 5.65 25.31 -11.06
CA GLN A 400 5.62 26.32 -9.99
C GLN A 400 7.01 26.75 -9.48
N SER A 401 8.06 25.97 -9.76
CA SER A 401 9.41 26.17 -9.20
C SER A 401 10.34 27.04 -10.05
N ASN A 402 9.94 27.41 -11.27
CA ASN A 402 10.67 28.39 -12.09
C ASN A 402 9.74 28.98 -13.16
N LEU A 403 9.86 30.28 -13.44
CA LEU A 403 9.27 31.00 -14.59
C LEU A 403 9.80 30.50 -15.95
N SER A 404 9.83 29.17 -16.12
CA SER A 404 10.28 28.45 -17.29
C SER A 404 9.24 28.53 -18.41
N GLN A 405 9.69 28.31 -19.65
CA GLN A 405 8.81 28.24 -20.80
C GLN A 405 7.70 27.20 -20.56
N PRO A 406 6.47 27.42 -21.05
CA PRO A 406 5.40 26.46 -20.91
C PRO A 406 5.80 25.10 -21.50
N LYS A 407 5.35 24.03 -20.83
CA LYS A 407 5.61 22.63 -21.18
C LYS A 407 4.29 21.87 -21.24
N VAL A 408 4.31 20.76 -21.97
CA VAL A 408 3.26 19.74 -21.87
C VAL A 408 3.39 19.09 -20.50
N VAL A 409 2.41 19.30 -19.60
CA VAL A 409 2.49 18.86 -18.20
C VAL A 409 1.90 17.48 -17.97
N ASP A 410 0.89 17.13 -18.76
CA ASP A 410 0.27 15.81 -18.79
C ASP A 410 -0.33 15.52 -20.16
N ALA A 411 -0.79 14.29 -20.35
CA ALA A 411 -1.64 13.91 -21.46
C ALA A 411 -2.82 13.09 -20.98
N ILE A 412 -4.04 13.57 -21.23
CA ILE A 412 -5.29 12.89 -20.90
C ILE A 412 -5.80 12.16 -22.14
N ILE A 413 -6.02 10.86 -22.01
CA ILE A 413 -6.40 9.97 -23.11
C ILE A 413 -7.79 9.42 -22.83
N LYS A 414 -8.75 9.63 -23.75
CA LYS A 414 -10.15 9.21 -23.62
C LYS A 414 -10.70 8.67 -24.93
N TRP A 415 -11.79 7.91 -24.87
CA TRP A 415 -12.62 7.64 -26.05
C TRP A 415 -13.29 8.94 -26.51
N SER A 416 -13.30 9.20 -27.81
CA SER A 416 -13.93 10.40 -28.40
C SER A 416 -15.45 10.40 -28.22
N ASP A 417 -16.05 9.21 -28.16
CA ASP A 417 -17.42 8.99 -27.74
C ASP A 417 -17.40 8.49 -26.30
N GLN A 418 -17.91 9.28 -25.35
CA GLN A 418 -18.08 8.82 -23.96
C GLN A 418 -18.96 7.55 -24.01
N ARG A 419 -18.39 6.39 -23.67
CA ARG A 419 -19.18 5.19 -23.44
C ARG A 419 -19.96 5.44 -22.15
N ASN A 420 -21.25 5.73 -22.29
CA ASN A 420 -22.21 5.76 -21.18
C ASN A 420 -22.25 4.42 -20.46
#